data_AF-A0A957V1W3-F1
#
_entry.id   AF-A0A957V1W3-F1
#
_cell.length_a   1.000
_cell.length_b   1.000
_cell.length_c   1.000
_cell.angle_alpha   90.00
_cell.angle_beta   90.00
_cell.angle_gamma   90.00
#
_symmetry.space_group_name_H-M   'P 1'
#
loop_
_entity.id
_entity.type
_entity.pdbx_description
1 polymer ?
#
loop_
_entity_poly.entity_id
_entity_poly.type
_entity_poly.pdbx_seq_one_letter_code
_entity_poly.pdbx_strand_id
1 'polypeptide(L)'
;RIFGPTQAAAQLEGSKAFSKAFMLRHGIPTGRAEIFTDFDDAMRYLRTIDHVPVVKASGLAAGKGVILPPTMEAVAGTVRGMLVEGSFGAAGETVLLEEKLSGPEVSVLAFCDGKNAVLMPTAQDHKRLLDYDRGPNTGGMGAFSPSALVSPQLLADIDRTIIRPTLAGMAAEGMPYVGILYAGIMLTPDGPRVLEFNCRFGDPETQVLLPLLESDLLELFVACVDGKLKTIKPRWRKDAAVTIVMASEGYPEEYRTGLEIFGIGEAEAAGCTVFQAGTRWKDERLLTSGGRVLAVTALGRSVGQAAHHAYTGVGHIRFAGAHYRHDIGLPRGQRTRSPAQPRRSKR
;
A
#
# COMPACT_ATOMS: atom_id res chain seq x y z
N ARG A 1 18.88 16.04 -11.66
CA ARG A 1 17.41 16.18 -11.53
C ARG A 1 16.91 14.97 -10.76
N ILE A 2 16.01 15.14 -9.80
CA ILE A 2 15.51 14.05 -8.96
C ILE A 2 13.98 14.14 -8.97
N PHE A 3 13.30 13.01 -9.22
CA PHE A 3 11.86 12.89 -9.07
C PHE A 3 11.56 12.24 -7.71
N GLY A 4 10.96 13.01 -6.81
CA GLY A 4 10.66 12.60 -5.44
C GLY A 4 10.64 13.82 -4.50
N PRO A 5 9.97 13.70 -3.35
CA PRO A 5 9.82 14.82 -2.44
C PRO A 5 11.15 15.16 -1.75
N THR A 6 11.29 16.41 -1.34
CA THR A 6 12.36 16.82 -0.43
C THR A 6 12.19 16.14 0.93
N GLN A 7 13.24 16.14 1.76
CA GLN A 7 13.15 15.63 3.13
C GLN A 7 12.00 16.30 3.93
N ALA A 8 11.82 17.62 3.76
CA ALA A 8 10.75 18.37 4.41
C ALA A 8 9.36 17.93 3.92
N ALA A 9 9.19 17.78 2.61
CA ALA A 9 7.92 17.33 2.03
C ALA A 9 7.60 15.85 2.37
N ALA A 10 8.64 15.02 2.50
CA ALA A 10 8.53 13.61 2.84
C ALA A 10 8.07 13.35 4.29
N GLN A 11 7.96 14.39 5.13
CA GLN A 11 7.37 14.25 6.47
C GLN A 11 5.92 13.75 6.45
N LEU A 12 5.20 13.91 5.33
CA LEU A 12 3.87 13.33 5.14
C LEU A 12 3.84 11.79 5.31
N GLU A 13 4.92 11.10 4.95
CA GLU A 13 5.10 9.66 5.22
C GLU A 13 5.98 9.43 6.46
N GLY A 14 7.07 10.19 6.60
CA GLY A 14 8.11 9.94 7.60
C GLY A 14 7.66 10.18 9.05
N SER A 15 6.60 10.96 9.28
CA SER A 15 6.05 11.24 10.60
C SER A 15 4.52 11.22 10.56
N LYS A 16 3.90 10.19 11.16
CA LYS A 16 2.43 10.10 11.26
C LYS A 16 1.85 11.24 12.08
N ALA A 17 2.58 11.71 13.11
CA ALA A 17 2.18 12.87 13.88
C ALA A 17 2.15 14.15 13.02
N PHE A 18 3.20 14.40 12.23
CA PHE A 18 3.22 15.54 11.30
C PHE A 18 2.08 15.44 10.29
N SER A 19 1.95 14.28 9.63
CA SER A 19 0.93 14.01 8.61
C SER A 19 -0.48 14.22 9.16
N LYS A 20 -0.75 13.72 10.36
CA LYS A 20 -2.05 13.88 11.03
C LYS A 20 -2.32 15.33 11.40
N ALA A 21 -1.38 16.00 12.05
CA ALA A 21 -1.51 17.41 12.38
C ALA A 21 -1.67 18.28 11.12
N PHE A 22 -1.04 17.88 10.00
CA PHE A 22 -1.13 18.57 8.71
C PHE A 22 -2.53 18.44 8.14
N MET A 23 -3.08 17.23 8.14
CA MET A 23 -4.44 17.02 7.66
C MET A 23 -5.46 17.80 8.49
N LEU A 24 -5.34 17.79 9.82
CA LEU A 24 -6.25 18.51 10.70
C LEU A 24 -6.20 20.03 10.48
N ARG A 25 -5.01 20.63 10.41
CA ARG A 25 -4.85 22.09 10.26
C ARG A 25 -5.24 22.61 8.87
N HIS A 26 -5.18 21.77 7.83
CA HIS A 26 -5.62 22.11 6.47
C HIS A 26 -7.02 21.61 6.12
N GLY A 27 -7.77 21.06 7.09
CA GLY A 27 -9.13 20.58 6.87
C GLY A 27 -9.24 19.38 5.92
N ILE A 28 -8.18 18.60 5.77
CA ILE A 28 -8.17 17.38 4.95
C ILE A 28 -8.91 16.27 5.72
N PRO A 29 -9.94 15.63 5.13
CA PRO A 29 -10.70 14.56 5.77
C PRO A 29 -9.81 13.42 6.28
N THR A 30 -9.78 13.18 7.59
CA THR A 30 -9.02 12.10 8.22
C THR A 30 -9.69 11.69 9.54
N GLY A 31 -9.28 10.56 10.13
CA GLY A 31 -9.75 10.14 11.46
C GLY A 31 -9.29 11.11 12.55
N ARG A 32 -10.18 11.40 13.50
CA ARG A 32 -9.85 12.24 14.67
C ARG A 32 -8.68 11.63 15.42
N ALA A 33 -7.74 12.44 15.88
CA ALA A 33 -6.60 11.92 16.60
C ALA A 33 -5.97 12.95 17.52
N GLU A 34 -5.34 12.45 18.58
CA GLU A 34 -4.51 13.23 19.50
C GLU A 34 -3.10 12.64 19.55
N ILE A 35 -2.10 13.51 19.74
CA ILE A 35 -0.67 13.18 19.69
C ILE A 35 -0.08 13.34 21.09
N PHE A 36 0.68 12.34 21.54
CA PHE A 36 1.28 12.32 22.88
C PHE A 36 2.76 11.95 22.83
N THR A 37 3.55 12.65 23.64
CA THR A 37 4.95 12.30 23.96
C THR A 37 5.10 11.94 25.44
N ASP A 38 4.07 12.16 26.25
CA ASP A 38 4.04 11.85 27.67
C ASP A 38 2.96 10.79 27.97
N PHE A 39 3.31 9.82 28.81
CA PHE A 39 2.43 8.70 29.14
C PHE A 39 1.21 9.15 29.96
N ASP A 40 1.40 10.03 30.95
CA ASP A 40 0.32 10.46 31.84
C ASP A 40 -0.70 11.33 31.12
N ASP A 41 -0.24 12.17 30.18
CA ASP A 41 -1.11 12.95 29.29
C ASP A 41 -1.95 12.04 28.38
N ALA A 42 -1.33 11.01 27.79
CA ALA A 42 -2.07 10.02 27.00
C ALA A 42 -3.12 9.29 27.86
N MET A 43 -2.78 8.89 29.09
CA MET A 43 -3.72 8.23 29.99
C MET A 43 -4.87 9.16 30.41
N ARG A 44 -4.59 10.46 30.59
CA ARG A 44 -5.64 11.45 30.88
C ARG A 44 -6.62 11.57 29.72
N TYR A 45 -6.12 11.65 28.49
CA TYR A 45 -6.97 11.65 27.29
C TYR A 45 -7.79 10.36 27.14
N LEU A 46 -7.20 9.19 27.39
CA LEU A 46 -7.93 7.91 27.31
C LEU A 46 -9.12 7.84 28.28
N ARG A 47 -9.11 8.61 29.37
CA ARG A 47 -10.27 8.71 30.30
C ARG A 47 -11.39 9.61 29.77
N THR A 48 -11.13 10.41 28.73
CA THR A 48 -12.11 11.33 28.13
C THR A 48 -12.86 10.74 26.95
N ILE A 49 -12.39 9.62 26.41
CA ILE A 49 -13.00 8.92 25.27
C ILE A 49 -13.71 7.65 25.73
N ASP A 50 -14.74 7.26 24.98
CA ASP A 50 -15.62 6.12 25.25
C ASP A 50 -15.47 4.97 24.24
N HIS A 51 -14.45 5.03 23.38
CA HIS A 51 -14.15 4.04 22.35
C HIS A 51 -12.69 3.63 22.39
N VAL A 52 -12.38 2.45 21.84
CA VAL A 52 -11.00 1.94 21.75
C VAL A 52 -10.30 2.56 20.52
N PRO A 53 -9.29 3.43 20.70
CA PRO A 53 -8.58 4.03 19.58
C PRO A 53 -7.60 3.05 18.93
N VAL A 54 -7.22 3.35 17.69
CA VAL A 54 -6.05 2.79 17.03
C VAL A 54 -4.81 3.46 17.59
N VAL A 55 -3.81 2.68 17.97
CA VAL A 55 -2.53 3.19 18.50
C VAL A 55 -1.49 3.14 17.38
N LYS A 56 -0.89 4.28 17.04
CA LYS A 56 0.15 4.36 16.00
C LYS A 56 1.44 4.98 16.55
N ALA A 57 2.56 4.33 16.29
CA ALA A 57 3.89 4.92 16.47
C ALA A 57 4.15 5.96 15.36
N SER A 58 4.64 7.15 15.72
CA SER A 58 4.80 8.26 14.78
C SER A 58 5.83 7.97 13.68
N GLY A 59 6.98 7.39 14.05
CA GLY A 59 8.07 7.13 13.11
C GLY A 59 7.82 5.96 12.14
N LEU A 60 8.79 5.73 11.27
CA LEU A 60 8.81 4.61 10.32
C LEU A 60 9.07 3.29 11.06
N ALA A 61 8.01 2.56 11.35
CA ALA A 61 8.05 1.25 12.03
C ALA A 61 7.81 0.07 11.08
N ALA A 62 8.25 0.18 9.82
CA ALA A 62 8.14 -0.86 8.78
C ALA A 62 6.74 -1.52 8.68
N GLY A 63 5.67 -0.73 8.82
CA GLY A 63 4.29 -1.23 8.79
C GLY A 63 3.81 -1.94 10.08
N LYS A 64 4.69 -2.18 11.06
CA LYS A 64 4.36 -2.80 12.37
C LYS A 64 3.90 -1.80 13.43
N GLY A 65 4.07 -0.50 13.18
CA GLY A 65 3.73 0.57 14.13
C GLY A 65 2.26 0.96 14.17
N VAL A 66 1.34 0.17 13.61
CA VAL A 66 -0.11 0.39 13.72
C VAL A 66 -0.72 -0.78 14.47
N ILE A 67 -1.27 -0.52 15.64
CA ILE A 67 -1.82 -1.54 16.53
C ILE A 67 -3.32 -1.24 16.72
N LEU A 68 -4.13 -2.28 16.64
CA LEU A 68 -5.57 -2.23 16.92
C LEU A 68 -5.84 -3.03 18.20
N PRO A 69 -5.69 -2.44 19.40
CA PRO A 69 -5.96 -3.13 20.64
C PRO A 69 -7.44 -3.54 20.73
N PRO A 70 -7.76 -4.69 21.35
CA PRO A 70 -9.14 -5.13 21.50
C PRO A 70 -9.89 -4.42 22.64
N THR A 71 -9.18 -3.82 23.60
CA THR A 71 -9.74 -3.22 24.83
C THR A 71 -8.98 -1.95 25.22
N MET A 72 -9.61 -1.07 26.02
CA MET A 72 -8.95 0.13 26.58
C MET A 72 -7.74 -0.22 27.46
N GLU A 73 -7.79 -1.33 28.19
CA GLU A 73 -6.65 -1.82 28.96
C GLU A 73 -5.46 -2.18 28.05
N ALA A 74 -5.73 -2.86 26.94
CA ALA A 74 -4.70 -3.18 25.95
C ALA A 74 -4.14 -1.91 25.27
N VAL A 75 -4.95 -0.85 25.10
CA VAL A 75 -4.48 0.47 24.64
C VAL A 75 -3.46 1.02 25.63
N ALA A 76 -3.79 1.08 26.92
CA ALA A 76 -2.89 1.62 27.94
C ALA A 76 -1.55 0.85 28.00
N GLY A 77 -1.61 -0.49 27.92
CA GLY A 77 -0.40 -1.32 27.82
C GLY A 77 0.43 -1.02 26.58
N THR A 78 -0.21 -0.84 25.43
CA THR A 78 0.47 -0.49 24.17
C THR A 78 1.17 0.87 24.26
N VAL A 79 0.48 1.88 24.81
CA VAL A 79 1.03 3.24 24.98
C VAL A 79 2.22 3.23 25.93
N ARG A 80 2.16 2.46 27.03
CA ARG A 80 3.29 2.26 27.94
C ARG A 80 4.48 1.63 27.23
N GLY A 81 4.23 0.54 26.49
CA GLY A 81 5.26 -0.15 25.72
C GLY A 81 5.98 0.77 24.72
N MET A 82 5.26 1.73 24.13
CA MET A 82 5.83 2.71 23.20
C MET A 82 6.60 3.82 23.91
N LEU A 83 5.95 4.57 24.82
CA LEU A 83 6.48 5.80 25.41
C LEU A 83 7.44 5.59 26.58
N VAL A 84 7.32 4.47 27.31
CA VAL A 84 8.11 4.20 28.52
C VAL A 84 9.15 3.13 28.28
N GLU A 85 8.76 2.02 27.63
CA GLU A 85 9.62 0.85 27.46
C GLU A 85 10.43 0.89 26.15
N GLY A 86 10.12 1.81 25.24
CA GLY A 86 10.88 2.02 24.01
C GLY A 86 10.79 0.87 23.00
N SER A 87 9.68 0.13 22.96
CA SER A 87 9.48 -1.05 22.10
C SER A 87 9.67 -0.81 20.60
N PHE A 88 9.59 0.44 20.13
CA PHE A 88 9.82 0.85 18.74
C PHE A 88 11.04 1.78 18.58
N GLY A 89 11.90 1.90 19.59
CA GLY A 89 13.00 2.86 19.62
C GLY A 89 12.52 4.30 19.35
N ALA A 90 13.31 5.07 18.59
CA ALA A 90 12.99 6.46 18.25
C ALA A 90 11.64 6.62 17.52
N ALA A 91 11.14 5.58 16.83
CA ALA A 91 9.84 5.66 16.16
C ALA A 91 8.65 5.69 17.15
N GLY A 92 8.87 5.24 18.40
CA GLY A 92 7.87 5.14 19.47
C GLY A 92 7.85 6.30 20.48
N GLU A 93 8.76 7.27 20.36
CA GLU A 93 8.82 8.45 21.27
C GLU A 93 7.60 9.37 21.16
N THR A 94 6.82 9.21 20.09
CA THR A 94 5.56 9.90 19.89
C THR A 94 4.49 8.90 19.48
N VAL A 95 3.39 8.91 20.21
CA VAL A 95 2.23 8.05 19.98
C VAL A 95 1.06 8.88 19.46
N LEU A 96 0.39 8.36 18.45
CA LEU A 96 -0.85 8.88 17.92
C LEU A 96 -2.00 7.96 18.33
N LEU A 97 -3.00 8.52 19.01
CA LEU A 97 -4.26 7.84 19.33
C LEU A 97 -5.32 8.32 18.36
N GLU A 98 -5.79 7.42 17.50
CA GLU A 98 -6.67 7.77 16.37
C GLU A 98 -7.99 7.01 16.41
N GLU A 99 -9.06 7.67 15.99
CA GLU A 99 -10.37 7.07 15.72
C GLU A 99 -10.24 5.87 14.78
N LYS A 100 -10.93 4.77 15.13
CA LYS A 100 -11.00 3.60 14.26
C LYS A 100 -11.98 3.83 13.11
N LEU A 101 -11.45 4.18 11.95
CA LEU A 101 -12.24 4.28 10.73
C LEU A 101 -12.68 2.89 10.23
N SER A 102 -13.89 2.82 9.68
CA SER A 102 -14.48 1.60 9.14
C SER A 102 -15.02 1.85 7.73
N GLY A 103 -14.77 0.89 6.84
CA GLY A 103 -15.10 0.98 5.41
C GLY A 103 -14.18 0.07 4.59
N PRO A 104 -14.35 0.02 3.27
CA PRO A 104 -13.32 -0.54 2.41
C PRO A 104 -12.16 0.45 2.21
N GLU A 105 -10.94 -0.09 2.14
CA GLU A 105 -9.71 0.66 1.84
C GLU A 105 -9.50 0.75 0.33
N VAL A 106 -9.06 1.92 -0.14
CA VAL A 106 -8.65 2.17 -1.53
C VAL A 106 -7.39 3.02 -1.57
N SER A 107 -6.59 2.85 -2.63
CA SER A 107 -5.36 3.60 -2.85
C SER A 107 -5.53 4.57 -4.01
N VAL A 108 -5.28 5.85 -3.77
CA VAL A 108 -5.30 6.90 -4.81
C VAL A 108 -3.92 7.51 -4.90
N LEU A 109 -3.32 7.43 -6.08
CA LEU A 109 -1.99 7.96 -6.36
C LEU A 109 -2.07 9.14 -7.32
N ALA A 110 -1.16 10.10 -7.16
CA ALA A 110 -1.04 11.24 -8.04
C ALA A 110 0.42 11.52 -8.39
N PHE A 111 0.67 11.91 -9.63
CA PHE A 111 1.87 12.66 -10.01
C PHE A 111 1.71 14.11 -9.51
N CYS A 112 2.74 14.66 -8.88
CA CYS A 112 2.73 16.01 -8.31
C CYS A 112 3.96 16.81 -8.75
N ASP A 113 3.76 18.07 -9.11
CA ASP A 113 4.81 19.00 -9.58
C ASP A 113 5.08 20.17 -8.62
N GLY A 114 4.59 20.08 -7.38
CA GLY A 114 4.63 21.14 -6.39
C GLY A 114 3.39 22.04 -6.36
N LYS A 115 2.62 22.11 -7.45
CA LYS A 115 1.41 22.96 -7.55
C LYS A 115 0.20 22.24 -8.14
N ASN A 116 0.43 21.33 -9.07
CA ASN A 116 -0.56 20.57 -9.80
C ASN A 116 -0.44 19.09 -9.44
N ALA A 117 -1.57 18.41 -9.43
CA ALA A 117 -1.67 16.95 -9.35
C ALA A 117 -2.33 16.40 -10.60
N VAL A 118 -1.89 15.22 -11.02
CA VAL A 118 -2.61 14.37 -11.97
C VAL A 118 -2.82 13.00 -11.35
N LEU A 119 -4.08 12.64 -11.13
CA LEU A 119 -4.45 11.36 -10.54
C LEU A 119 -4.23 10.20 -11.51
N MET A 120 -3.83 9.06 -10.94
CA MET A 120 -3.77 7.77 -11.61
C MET A 120 -5.14 7.06 -11.51
N PRO A 121 -5.37 6.00 -12.31
CA PRO A 121 -6.43 5.04 -12.03
C PRO A 121 -6.35 4.54 -10.59
N THR A 122 -7.50 4.20 -10.01
CA THR A 122 -7.54 3.72 -8.61
C THR A 122 -6.97 2.32 -8.51
N ALA A 123 -6.28 2.04 -7.41
CA ALA A 123 -5.84 0.69 -7.09
C ALA A 123 -6.47 0.23 -5.78
N GLN A 124 -6.59 -1.08 -5.62
CA GLN A 124 -6.92 -1.69 -4.36
C GLN A 124 -5.90 -2.78 -4.06
N ASP A 125 -5.27 -2.68 -2.89
CA ASP A 125 -4.30 -3.65 -2.41
C ASP A 125 -4.95 -4.66 -1.44
N HIS A 126 -4.22 -5.72 -1.16
CA HIS A 126 -4.62 -6.76 -0.23
C HIS A 126 -3.52 -6.99 0.81
N LYS A 127 -3.60 -6.28 1.93
CA LYS A 127 -2.56 -6.30 2.98
C LYS A 127 -2.46 -7.60 3.75
N ARG A 128 -3.58 -8.32 3.93
CA ARG A 128 -3.64 -9.53 4.76
C ARG A 128 -3.01 -10.74 4.06
N LEU A 129 -2.27 -11.55 4.82
CA LEU A 129 -1.47 -12.68 4.30
C LEU A 129 -2.32 -13.79 3.65
N LEU A 130 -3.47 -14.11 4.23
CA LEU A 130 -4.29 -15.25 3.86
C LEU A 130 -5.56 -14.82 3.13
N ASP A 131 -6.12 -15.76 2.36
CA ASP A 131 -7.40 -15.58 1.67
C ASP A 131 -8.49 -15.04 2.60
N TYR A 132 -9.34 -14.19 2.02
CA TYR A 132 -10.48 -13.54 2.66
C TYR A 132 -10.07 -12.62 3.80
N ASP A 133 -8.95 -11.92 3.61
CA ASP A 133 -8.42 -10.91 4.51
C ASP A 133 -8.11 -11.42 5.92
N ARG A 134 -7.60 -12.66 6.00
CA ARG A 134 -7.20 -13.31 7.25
C ARG A 134 -5.69 -13.28 7.46
N GLY A 135 -5.26 -13.62 8.67
CA GLY A 135 -3.84 -13.65 9.05
C GLY A 135 -3.26 -12.26 9.32
N PRO A 136 -1.94 -12.15 9.54
CA PRO A 136 -1.29 -10.88 9.85
C PRO A 136 -1.34 -9.90 8.68
N ASN A 137 -1.14 -8.61 8.99
CA ASN A 137 -0.87 -7.60 7.97
C ASN A 137 0.51 -7.84 7.36
N THR A 138 0.64 -7.51 6.07
CA THR A 138 1.86 -7.62 5.28
C THR A 138 2.09 -6.32 4.53
N GLY A 139 3.19 -6.21 3.79
CA GLY A 139 3.37 -5.12 2.82
C GLY A 139 2.44 -5.16 1.60
N GLY A 140 1.58 -6.18 1.46
CA GLY A 140 0.66 -6.37 0.33
C GLY A 140 0.91 -7.71 -0.39
N MET A 141 -0.14 -8.53 -0.50
CA MET A 141 -0.13 -9.85 -1.15
C MET A 141 -0.66 -9.83 -2.59
N GLY A 142 -1.07 -8.67 -3.07
CA GLY A 142 -1.59 -8.47 -4.42
C GLY A 142 -2.32 -7.14 -4.51
N ALA A 143 -2.59 -6.71 -5.72
CA ALA A 143 -3.35 -5.52 -6.01
C ALA A 143 -4.09 -5.67 -7.34
N PHE A 144 -5.06 -4.80 -7.58
CA PHE A 144 -5.70 -4.67 -8.89
C PHE A 144 -6.08 -3.23 -9.19
N SER A 145 -6.23 -2.93 -10.47
CA SER A 145 -6.67 -1.65 -11.01
C SER A 145 -7.57 -1.87 -12.23
N PRO A 146 -8.64 -1.09 -12.43
CA PRO A 146 -9.16 -0.08 -11.50
C PRO A 146 -9.91 -0.70 -10.31
N SER A 147 -10.05 0.04 -9.21
CA SER A 147 -10.98 -0.34 -8.12
C SER A 147 -12.41 0.06 -8.47
N ALA A 148 -13.33 -0.91 -8.46
CA ALA A 148 -14.77 -0.67 -8.68
C ALA A 148 -15.44 0.12 -7.54
N LEU A 149 -14.75 0.29 -6.40
CA LEU A 149 -15.26 1.03 -5.25
C LEU A 149 -15.20 2.55 -5.45
N VAL A 150 -14.38 3.02 -6.40
CA VAL A 150 -14.18 4.46 -6.63
C VAL A 150 -14.77 4.85 -7.97
N SER A 151 -15.94 5.50 -7.93
CA SER A 151 -16.55 6.10 -9.12
C SER A 151 -15.74 7.33 -9.58
N PRO A 152 -15.89 7.77 -10.85
CA PRO A 152 -15.28 9.00 -11.32
C PRO A 152 -15.66 10.23 -10.49
N GLN A 153 -16.90 10.28 -9.98
CA GLN A 153 -17.37 11.35 -9.10
C GLN A 153 -16.64 11.32 -7.75
N LEU A 154 -16.52 10.13 -7.14
CA LEU A 154 -15.80 9.98 -5.88
C LEU A 154 -14.30 10.30 -6.05
N LEU A 155 -13.69 9.93 -7.18
CA LEU A 155 -12.30 10.28 -7.48
C LEU A 155 -12.12 11.80 -7.59
N ALA A 156 -13.07 12.51 -8.22
CA ALA A 156 -13.05 13.97 -8.29
C ALA A 156 -13.25 14.63 -6.92
N ASP A 157 -14.08 14.04 -6.05
CA ASP A 157 -14.24 14.50 -4.67
C ASP A 157 -12.96 14.28 -3.84
N ILE A 158 -12.27 13.15 -4.01
CA ILE A 158 -10.95 12.88 -3.42
C ILE A 158 -9.92 13.91 -3.90
N ASP A 159 -9.90 14.24 -5.20
CA ASP A 159 -9.01 15.28 -5.73
C ASP A 159 -9.25 16.63 -5.04
N ARG A 160 -10.53 17.04 -4.95
CA ARG A 160 -10.94 18.34 -4.41
C ARG A 160 -10.70 18.47 -2.91
N THR A 161 -10.92 17.41 -2.15
CA THR A 161 -10.95 17.45 -0.68
C THR A 161 -9.68 16.92 -0.02
N ILE A 162 -8.88 16.12 -0.74
CA ILE A 162 -7.68 15.49 -0.18
C ILE A 162 -6.44 15.91 -0.94
N ILE A 163 -6.36 15.61 -2.25
CA ILE A 163 -5.10 15.75 -3.00
C ILE A 163 -4.71 17.21 -3.22
N ARG A 164 -5.63 18.04 -3.75
CA ARG A 164 -5.35 19.46 -4.00
C ARG A 164 -5.12 20.25 -2.71
N PRO A 165 -5.92 20.08 -1.63
CA PRO A 165 -5.63 20.73 -0.36
C PRO A 165 -4.28 20.30 0.23
N THR A 166 -3.88 19.04 0.06
CA THR A 166 -2.55 18.57 0.49
C THR A 166 -1.45 19.33 -0.24
N LEU A 167 -1.49 19.41 -1.57
CA LEU A 167 -0.47 20.17 -2.31
C LEU A 167 -0.46 21.65 -1.95
N ALA A 168 -1.64 22.27 -1.83
CA ALA A 168 -1.77 23.67 -1.48
C ALA A 168 -1.22 23.96 -0.08
N GLY A 169 -1.55 23.13 0.91
CA GLY A 169 -1.06 23.27 2.28
C GLY A 169 0.46 23.08 2.37
N MET A 170 1.00 22.06 1.69
CA MET A 170 2.45 21.82 1.64
C MET A 170 3.20 23.00 1.01
N ALA A 171 2.68 23.57 -0.08
CA ALA A 171 3.26 24.76 -0.69
C ALA A 171 3.15 26.00 0.22
N ALA A 172 2.02 26.19 0.91
CA ALA A 172 1.81 27.31 1.84
C ALA A 172 2.77 27.27 3.03
N GLU A 173 3.16 26.08 3.48
CA GLU A 173 4.16 25.88 4.55
C GLU A 173 5.62 25.88 4.03
N GLY A 174 5.86 26.26 2.77
CA GLY A 174 7.21 26.33 2.19
C GLY A 174 7.83 24.98 1.86
N MET A 175 7.03 23.91 1.80
CA MET A 175 7.45 22.54 1.53
C MET A 175 6.74 21.95 0.29
N PRO A 176 6.83 22.59 -0.90
CA PRO A 176 6.10 22.13 -2.07
C PRO A 176 6.42 20.66 -2.40
N TYR A 177 5.36 19.90 -2.67
CA TYR A 177 5.45 18.45 -2.84
C TYR A 177 5.59 18.06 -4.32
N VAL A 178 6.76 17.53 -4.70
CA VAL A 178 7.07 17.00 -6.04
C VAL A 178 7.27 15.49 -5.92
N GLY A 179 6.68 14.70 -6.81
CA GLY A 179 6.85 13.24 -6.79
C GLY A 179 5.54 12.47 -6.94
N ILE A 180 5.48 11.30 -6.31
CA ILE A 180 4.25 10.51 -6.19
C ILE A 180 3.64 10.78 -4.83
N LEU A 181 2.43 11.32 -4.78
CA LEU A 181 1.64 11.34 -3.56
C LEU A 181 0.71 10.13 -3.59
N TYR A 182 0.86 9.23 -2.63
CA TYR A 182 -0.04 8.11 -2.40
C TYR A 182 -0.92 8.45 -1.21
N ALA A 183 -2.23 8.34 -1.37
CA ALA A 183 -3.20 8.46 -0.29
C ALA A 183 -3.88 7.10 -0.06
N GLY A 184 -3.66 6.52 1.11
CA GLY A 184 -4.46 5.39 1.60
C GLY A 184 -5.76 5.96 2.18
N ILE A 185 -6.90 5.58 1.60
CA ILE A 185 -8.20 6.18 1.93
C ILE A 185 -9.15 5.09 2.41
N MET A 186 -9.81 5.36 3.54
CA MET A 186 -10.96 4.60 4.00
C MET A 186 -12.23 5.24 3.44
N LEU A 187 -13.07 4.47 2.76
CA LEU A 187 -14.39 4.93 2.31
C LEU A 187 -15.41 4.71 3.45
N THR A 188 -15.61 5.72 4.29
CA THR A 188 -16.54 5.63 5.42
C THR A 188 -17.96 6.01 5.00
N PRO A 189 -18.99 5.75 5.83
CA PRO A 189 -20.34 6.24 5.59
C PRO A 189 -20.43 7.78 5.43
N ASP A 190 -19.48 8.52 6.00
CA ASP A 190 -19.42 9.99 5.95
C ASP A 190 -18.53 10.53 4.82
N GLY A 191 -18.00 9.64 3.96
CA GLY A 191 -17.14 9.98 2.82
C GLY A 191 -15.68 9.50 2.94
N PRO A 192 -14.82 9.86 1.98
CA PRO A 192 -13.43 9.44 1.97
C PRO A 192 -12.65 10.11 3.10
N ARG A 193 -11.91 9.30 3.88
CA ARG A 193 -11.03 9.76 4.96
C ARG A 193 -9.63 9.19 4.73
N VAL A 194 -8.61 10.04 4.78
CA VAL A 194 -7.21 9.62 4.67
C VAL A 194 -6.80 8.83 5.91
N LEU A 195 -6.26 7.64 5.70
CA LEU A 195 -5.61 6.82 6.72
C LEU A 195 -4.14 7.21 6.90
N GLU A 196 -3.46 7.39 5.79
CA GLU A 196 -2.04 7.74 5.71
C GLU A 196 -1.66 8.25 4.31
N PHE A 197 -0.56 9.00 4.26
CA PHE A 197 0.12 9.32 3.01
C PHE A 197 1.40 8.51 2.89
N ASN A 198 1.71 8.06 1.68
CA ASN A 198 3.03 7.57 1.31
C ASN A 198 3.63 8.51 0.26
N CYS A 199 4.95 8.68 0.33
CA CYS A 199 5.69 9.68 -0.44
C CYS A 199 6.36 9.10 -1.70
N ARG A 200 5.87 7.95 -2.13
CA ARG A 200 6.39 7.17 -3.25
C ARG A 200 5.26 6.33 -3.84
N PHE A 201 5.59 5.66 -4.94
CA PHE A 201 4.83 4.53 -5.44
C PHE A 201 4.58 3.46 -4.37
N GLY A 202 3.36 2.91 -4.35
CA GLY A 202 3.00 1.76 -3.53
C GLY A 202 3.50 0.45 -4.13
N ASP A 203 3.68 -0.57 -3.30
CA ASP A 203 4.10 -1.89 -3.72
C ASP A 203 3.20 -2.92 -3.01
N PRO A 204 2.29 -3.62 -3.70
CA PRO A 204 2.36 -3.94 -5.13
C PRO A 204 1.47 -3.09 -6.08
N GLU A 205 0.97 -1.93 -5.67
CA GLU A 205 0.07 -1.12 -6.52
C GLU A 205 0.72 -0.63 -7.82
N THR A 206 2.03 -0.36 -7.79
CA THR A 206 2.77 0.07 -8.98
C THR A 206 2.74 -0.97 -10.10
N GLN A 207 2.79 -2.24 -9.72
CA GLN A 207 2.78 -3.40 -10.61
C GLN A 207 1.43 -3.61 -11.29
N VAL A 208 0.37 -2.87 -10.92
CA VAL A 208 -0.90 -2.82 -11.65
C VAL A 208 -1.18 -1.47 -12.30
N LEU A 209 -0.57 -0.39 -11.82
CA LEU A 209 -0.73 0.94 -12.40
C LEU A 209 0.14 1.14 -13.65
N LEU A 210 1.45 0.93 -13.54
CA LEU A 210 2.37 1.23 -14.65
C LEU A 210 2.10 0.40 -15.92
N PRO A 211 1.68 -0.89 -15.85
CA PRO A 211 1.28 -1.64 -17.05
C PRO A 211 0.07 -1.06 -17.79
N LEU A 212 -0.74 -0.23 -17.13
CA LEU A 212 -1.87 0.49 -17.73
C LEU A 212 -1.46 1.86 -18.28
N LEU A 213 -0.25 2.36 -18.00
CA LEU A 213 0.21 3.65 -18.49
C LEU A 213 0.65 3.55 -19.96
N GLU A 214 0.01 4.30 -20.85
CA GLU A 214 0.41 4.39 -22.26
C GLU A 214 1.38 5.54 -22.54
N SER A 215 1.37 6.57 -21.69
CA SER A 215 2.30 7.69 -21.76
C SER A 215 3.71 7.28 -21.33
N ASP A 216 4.71 8.02 -21.82
CA ASP A 216 6.09 7.84 -21.36
C ASP A 216 6.21 8.29 -19.89
N LEU A 217 6.62 7.36 -19.03
CA LEU A 217 6.83 7.61 -17.61
C LEU A 217 7.93 8.65 -17.36
N LEU A 218 8.99 8.65 -18.18
CA LEU A 218 10.09 9.60 -18.05
C LEU A 218 9.64 11.03 -18.36
N GLU A 219 8.80 11.22 -19.39
CA GLU A 219 8.21 12.53 -19.70
C GLU A 219 7.39 13.08 -18.53
N LEU A 220 6.62 12.21 -17.86
CA LEU A 220 5.85 12.59 -16.67
C LEU A 220 6.76 12.99 -15.51
N PHE A 221 7.82 12.23 -15.24
CA PHE A 221 8.80 12.58 -14.20
C PHE A 221 9.48 13.92 -14.49
N VAL A 222 9.92 14.14 -15.73
CA VAL A 222 10.54 15.41 -16.14
C VAL A 222 9.57 16.57 -15.99
N ALA A 223 8.30 16.40 -16.38
CA ALA A 223 7.29 17.43 -16.24
C ALA A 223 6.96 17.76 -14.78
N CYS A 224 6.97 16.77 -13.88
CA CYS A 224 6.83 17.01 -12.45
C CYS A 224 8.00 17.83 -11.90
N VAL A 225 9.24 17.44 -12.23
CA VAL A 225 10.44 18.14 -11.75
C VAL A 225 10.52 19.57 -12.30
N ASP A 226 10.07 19.78 -13.53
CA ASP A 226 10.12 21.10 -14.20
C ASP A 226 8.87 21.97 -13.89
N GLY A 227 7.92 21.51 -13.06
CA GLY A 227 6.72 22.29 -12.71
C GLY A 227 5.73 22.47 -13.88
N LYS A 228 5.73 21.53 -14.83
CA LYS A 228 4.99 21.60 -16.10
C LYS A 228 3.90 20.53 -16.23
N LEU A 229 3.54 19.84 -15.14
CA LEU A 229 2.61 18.72 -15.20
C LEU A 229 1.24 19.11 -15.77
N LYS A 230 0.79 20.36 -15.55
CA LYS A 230 -0.45 20.90 -16.15
C LYS A 230 -0.51 20.80 -17.68
N THR A 231 0.64 20.74 -18.35
CA THR A 231 0.74 20.67 -19.82
C THR A 231 0.64 19.24 -20.36
N ILE A 232 0.73 18.22 -19.49
CA ILE A 232 0.69 16.82 -19.88
C ILE A 232 -0.61 16.18 -19.40
N LYS A 233 -1.19 15.34 -20.26
CA LYS A 233 -2.30 14.46 -19.92
C LYS A 233 -1.86 13.01 -20.10
N PRO A 234 -1.55 12.29 -19.00
CA PRO A 234 -1.24 10.87 -19.07
C PRO A 234 -2.38 10.10 -19.73
N ARG A 235 -2.06 9.24 -20.68
CA ARG A 235 -2.99 8.30 -21.28
C ARG A 235 -2.86 6.96 -20.58
N TRP A 236 -4.01 6.37 -20.30
CA TRP A 236 -4.11 5.08 -19.63
C TRP A 236 -4.94 4.14 -20.48
N ARG A 237 -4.56 2.87 -20.50
CA ARG A 237 -5.34 1.78 -21.08
C ARG A 237 -6.69 1.68 -20.37
N LYS A 238 -7.71 1.23 -21.11
CA LYS A 238 -9.03 0.90 -20.55
C LYS A 238 -9.10 -0.50 -19.95
N ASP A 239 -8.04 -1.29 -20.14
CA ASP A 239 -7.89 -2.61 -19.53
C ASP A 239 -7.80 -2.51 -18.01
N ALA A 240 -7.98 -3.66 -17.37
CA ALA A 240 -7.68 -3.89 -15.97
C ALA A 240 -6.33 -4.62 -15.84
N ALA A 241 -5.70 -4.45 -14.68
CA ALA A 241 -4.50 -5.15 -14.29
C ALA A 241 -4.69 -5.81 -12.92
N VAL A 242 -4.16 -7.01 -12.75
CA VAL A 242 -4.13 -7.73 -11.47
C VAL A 242 -2.71 -8.23 -11.26
N THR A 243 -2.20 -8.05 -10.05
CA THR A 243 -0.90 -8.60 -9.63
C THR A 243 -1.06 -9.49 -8.41
N ILE A 244 -0.45 -10.67 -8.46
CA ILE A 244 -0.44 -11.63 -7.35
C ILE A 244 0.98 -11.73 -6.82
N VAL A 245 1.17 -11.45 -5.53
CA VAL A 245 2.47 -11.58 -4.90
C VAL A 245 2.70 -13.03 -4.47
N MET A 246 3.82 -13.60 -4.90
CA MET A 246 4.34 -14.86 -4.40
C MET A 246 5.37 -14.57 -3.31
N ALA A 247 5.09 -15.05 -2.10
CA ALA A 247 5.90 -14.86 -0.91
C ALA A 247 6.61 -16.15 -0.48
N SER A 248 7.71 -16.00 0.24
CA SER A 248 8.42 -17.09 0.92
C SER A 248 7.60 -17.60 2.11
N GLU A 249 7.62 -18.90 2.35
CA GLU A 249 7.00 -19.53 3.53
C GLU A 249 7.48 -18.85 4.82
N GLY A 250 6.54 -18.49 5.69
CA GLY A 250 6.80 -17.83 6.97
C GLY A 250 6.70 -16.30 6.96
N TYR A 251 6.69 -15.66 5.77
CA TYR A 251 6.37 -14.23 5.66
C TYR A 251 4.98 -13.93 6.25
N PRO A 252 4.78 -12.85 7.04
CA PRO A 252 5.65 -11.69 7.27
C PRO A 252 6.64 -11.80 8.44
N GLU A 253 6.73 -12.97 9.08
CA GLU A 253 7.67 -13.20 10.19
C GLU A 253 9.01 -13.74 9.66
N GLU A 254 9.54 -14.80 10.24
CA GLU A 254 10.77 -15.44 9.77
C GLU A 254 10.51 -16.28 8.51
N TYR A 255 11.33 -16.08 7.49
CA TYR A 255 11.24 -16.81 6.23
C TYR A 255 12.63 -17.24 5.74
N ARG A 256 12.67 -18.31 4.93
CA ARG A 256 13.91 -18.82 4.33
C ARG A 256 14.22 -18.09 3.03
N THR A 257 15.51 -17.88 2.76
CA THR A 257 16.01 -17.37 1.47
C THR A 257 16.95 -18.39 0.83
N GLY A 258 17.29 -18.18 -0.45
CA GLY A 258 18.20 -19.06 -1.20
C GLY A 258 17.53 -20.26 -1.85
N LEU A 259 16.20 -20.24 -1.97
CA LEU A 259 15.43 -21.29 -2.62
C LEU A 259 15.34 -21.00 -4.11
N GLU A 260 15.59 -22.00 -4.95
CA GLU A 260 15.61 -21.82 -6.40
C GLU A 260 14.21 -21.56 -6.97
N ILE A 261 14.14 -20.63 -7.92
CA ILE A 261 12.92 -20.17 -8.57
C ILE A 261 12.91 -20.68 -10.01
N PHE A 262 11.85 -21.39 -10.37
CA PHE A 262 11.59 -21.93 -11.71
C PHE A 262 10.31 -21.31 -12.29
N GLY A 263 10.15 -21.39 -13.63
CA GLY A 263 8.86 -21.13 -14.27
C GLY A 263 8.58 -19.68 -14.70
N ILE A 264 9.56 -18.77 -14.57
CA ILE A 264 9.37 -17.35 -14.95
C ILE A 264 9.11 -17.21 -16.44
N GLY A 265 9.94 -17.85 -17.28
CA GLY A 265 9.80 -17.78 -18.74
C GLY A 265 8.47 -18.33 -19.23
N GLU A 266 7.96 -19.38 -18.59
CA GLU A 266 6.65 -19.98 -18.89
C GLU A 266 5.50 -19.04 -18.50
N ALA A 267 5.59 -18.35 -17.36
CA ALA A 267 4.61 -17.34 -16.98
C ALA A 267 4.61 -16.14 -17.93
N GLU A 268 5.79 -15.69 -18.38
CA GLU A 268 5.93 -14.62 -19.37
C GLU A 268 5.41 -15.04 -20.75
N ALA A 269 5.68 -16.27 -21.17
CA ALA A 269 5.13 -16.85 -22.40
C ALA A 269 3.60 -16.98 -22.37
N ALA A 270 3.00 -17.12 -21.18
CA ALA A 270 1.56 -17.08 -20.96
C ALA A 270 0.97 -15.64 -20.97
N GLY A 271 1.80 -14.62 -21.22
CA GLY A 271 1.37 -13.22 -21.35
C GLY A 271 1.38 -12.43 -20.04
N CYS A 272 2.00 -12.95 -18.98
CA CYS A 272 2.19 -12.21 -17.73
C CYS A 272 3.47 -11.36 -17.77
N THR A 273 3.53 -10.34 -16.92
CA THR A 273 4.77 -9.65 -16.55
C THR A 273 5.16 -10.11 -15.15
N VAL A 274 6.37 -10.64 -14.98
CA VAL A 274 6.86 -11.12 -13.68
C VAL A 274 7.83 -10.08 -13.10
N PHE A 275 7.35 -9.28 -12.15
CA PHE A 275 8.17 -8.32 -11.43
C PHE A 275 8.93 -9.02 -10.30
N GLN A 276 10.26 -8.87 -10.29
CA GLN A 276 11.11 -9.43 -9.24
C GLN A 276 11.22 -8.46 -8.06
N ALA A 277 10.91 -8.93 -6.85
CA ALA A 277 11.04 -8.17 -5.62
C ALA A 277 12.25 -8.68 -4.81
N GLY A 278 12.04 -9.69 -3.97
CA GLY A 278 13.10 -10.34 -3.20
C GLY A 278 13.72 -11.51 -3.94
N THR A 279 14.50 -11.26 -4.99
CA THR A 279 15.27 -12.28 -5.72
C THR A 279 16.75 -11.94 -5.76
N ARG A 280 17.60 -12.93 -6.03
CA ARG A 280 19.03 -12.75 -6.32
C ARG A 280 19.50 -13.76 -7.34
N TRP A 281 20.37 -13.33 -8.25
CA TRP A 281 21.07 -14.23 -9.17
C TRP A 281 22.33 -14.77 -8.51
N LYS A 282 22.51 -16.08 -8.48
CA LYS A 282 23.71 -16.74 -7.94
C LYS A 282 23.95 -18.09 -8.63
N ASP A 283 25.17 -18.33 -9.09
CA ASP A 283 25.59 -19.58 -9.73
C ASP A 283 24.62 -20.00 -10.85
N GLU A 284 24.31 -19.07 -11.76
CA GLU A 284 23.37 -19.24 -12.89
C GLU A 284 21.92 -19.60 -12.49
N ARG A 285 21.57 -19.40 -11.22
CA ARG A 285 20.23 -19.68 -10.70
C ARG A 285 19.61 -18.43 -10.12
N LEU A 286 18.29 -18.30 -10.30
CA LEU A 286 17.51 -17.30 -9.61
C LEU A 286 17.03 -17.85 -8.28
N LEU A 287 17.34 -17.15 -7.19
CA LEU A 287 17.04 -17.59 -5.83
C LEU A 287 16.14 -16.58 -5.11
N THR A 288 15.32 -17.06 -4.16
CA THR A 288 14.61 -16.19 -3.21
C THR A 288 15.59 -15.41 -2.35
N SER A 289 15.28 -14.14 -2.07
CA SER A 289 16.11 -13.25 -1.25
C SER A 289 15.29 -12.25 -0.42
N GLY A 290 14.00 -12.47 -0.25
CA GLY A 290 13.12 -11.64 0.57
C GLY A 290 11.80 -12.31 0.89
N GLY A 291 10.99 -11.66 1.73
CA GLY A 291 9.68 -12.15 2.15
C GLY A 291 8.69 -12.19 0.99
N ARG A 292 8.52 -11.07 0.30
CA ARG A 292 7.83 -11.01 -1.01
C ARG A 292 8.87 -11.27 -2.10
N VAL A 293 8.65 -12.27 -2.94
CA VAL A 293 9.64 -12.75 -3.91
C VAL A 293 9.34 -12.20 -5.30
N LEU A 294 8.11 -12.42 -5.78
CA LEU A 294 7.68 -12.03 -7.13
C LEU A 294 6.30 -11.39 -7.06
N ALA A 295 5.99 -10.53 -8.04
CA ALA A 295 4.63 -10.09 -8.32
C ALA A 295 4.28 -10.44 -9.78
N VAL A 296 3.33 -11.36 -9.96
CA VAL A 296 2.90 -11.85 -11.28
C VAL A 296 1.72 -11.02 -11.73
N THR A 297 1.94 -10.12 -12.69
CA THR A 297 0.92 -9.23 -13.22
C THR A 297 0.39 -9.72 -14.55
N ALA A 298 -0.93 -9.65 -14.72
CA ALA A 298 -1.55 -9.80 -16.04
C ALA A 298 -2.57 -8.69 -16.31
N LEU A 299 -2.81 -8.45 -17.60
CA LEU A 299 -3.83 -7.53 -18.09
C LEU A 299 -5.06 -8.31 -18.60
N GLY A 300 -6.21 -7.64 -18.62
CA GLY A 300 -7.44 -8.15 -19.20
C GLY A 300 -8.50 -7.06 -19.35
N ARG A 301 -9.55 -7.32 -20.13
CA ARG A 301 -10.65 -6.37 -20.37
C ARG A 301 -11.49 -6.08 -19.12
N SER A 302 -11.33 -6.89 -18.08
CA SER A 302 -11.96 -6.72 -16.78
C SER A 302 -11.04 -7.27 -15.69
N VAL A 303 -11.25 -6.85 -14.44
CA VAL A 303 -10.47 -7.34 -13.29
C VAL A 303 -10.54 -8.86 -13.18
N GLY A 304 -11.71 -9.47 -13.39
CA GLY A 304 -11.87 -10.92 -13.36
C GLY A 304 -11.08 -11.64 -14.46
N GLN A 305 -11.00 -11.08 -15.68
CA GLN A 305 -10.18 -11.64 -16.74
C GLN A 305 -8.69 -11.51 -16.44
N ALA A 306 -8.25 -10.33 -15.99
CA ALA A 306 -6.87 -10.09 -15.59
C ALA A 306 -6.44 -11.02 -14.44
N ALA A 307 -7.32 -11.24 -13.44
CA ALA A 307 -7.08 -12.17 -12.35
C ALA A 307 -6.89 -13.60 -12.88
N HIS A 308 -7.76 -14.07 -13.77
CA HIS A 308 -7.63 -15.41 -14.36
C HIS A 308 -6.28 -15.59 -15.06
N HIS A 309 -5.85 -14.63 -15.88
CA HIS A 309 -4.56 -14.67 -16.54
C HIS A 309 -3.39 -14.68 -15.54
N ALA A 310 -3.45 -13.83 -14.50
CA ALA A 310 -2.41 -13.78 -13.47
C ALA A 310 -2.28 -15.11 -12.71
N TYR A 311 -3.39 -15.75 -12.35
CA TYR A 311 -3.37 -17.08 -11.72
C TYR A 311 -2.83 -18.18 -12.63
N THR A 312 -3.10 -18.12 -13.94
CA THR A 312 -2.46 -19.02 -14.91
C THR A 312 -0.94 -18.83 -14.89
N GLY A 313 -0.45 -17.58 -14.92
CA GLY A 313 0.97 -17.27 -14.79
C GLY A 313 1.60 -17.80 -13.50
N VAL A 314 0.95 -17.55 -12.35
CA VAL A 314 1.39 -18.06 -11.04
C VAL A 314 1.49 -19.59 -11.05
N GLY A 315 0.60 -20.31 -11.74
CA GLY A 315 0.62 -21.76 -11.84
C GLY A 315 1.86 -22.36 -12.52
N HIS A 316 2.59 -21.56 -13.30
CA HIS A 316 3.85 -21.97 -13.92
C HIS A 316 5.05 -21.83 -12.97
N ILE A 317 5.02 -20.86 -12.06
CA ILE A 317 6.15 -20.50 -11.21
C ILE A 317 6.23 -21.40 -9.98
N ARG A 318 7.44 -21.84 -9.63
CA ARG A 318 7.68 -22.72 -8.48
C ARG A 318 8.94 -22.34 -7.73
N PHE A 319 8.83 -22.29 -6.41
CA PHE A 319 9.95 -22.37 -5.47
C PHE A 319 9.44 -23.05 -4.19
N ALA A 320 10.34 -23.64 -3.41
CA ALA A 320 9.94 -24.35 -2.19
C ALA A 320 9.24 -23.39 -1.21
N GLY A 321 8.07 -23.79 -0.70
CA GLY A 321 7.30 -22.97 0.24
C GLY A 321 6.62 -21.74 -0.36
N ALA A 322 6.47 -21.64 -1.69
CA ALA A 322 5.75 -20.52 -2.30
C ALA A 322 4.32 -20.38 -1.77
N HIS A 323 4.00 -19.20 -1.23
CA HIS A 323 2.67 -18.84 -0.73
C HIS A 323 2.13 -17.65 -1.51
N TYR A 324 0.86 -17.70 -1.89
CA TYR A 324 0.13 -16.59 -2.50
C TYR A 324 -1.37 -16.72 -2.20
N ARG A 325 -2.08 -15.59 -2.28
CA ARG A 325 -3.55 -15.55 -2.09
C ARG A 325 -4.28 -16.03 -3.34
N HIS A 326 -5.43 -16.67 -3.14
CA HIS A 326 -6.26 -17.25 -4.21
C HIS A 326 -7.55 -16.48 -4.48
N ASP A 327 -7.67 -15.26 -3.96
CA ASP A 327 -8.86 -14.41 -4.04
C ASP A 327 -8.59 -12.98 -4.55
N ILE A 328 -7.34 -12.65 -4.91
CA ILE A 328 -6.98 -11.33 -5.47
C ILE A 328 -7.71 -11.11 -6.80
N GLY A 329 -8.46 -10.02 -6.91
CA GLY A 329 -9.22 -9.64 -8.10
C GLY A 329 -10.39 -10.56 -8.45
N LEU A 330 -10.79 -11.47 -7.54
CA LEU A 330 -11.91 -12.39 -7.74
C LEU A 330 -13.15 -11.98 -6.91
N PRO A 331 -14.37 -12.32 -7.36
CA PRO A 331 -15.57 -12.16 -6.54
C PRO A 331 -15.47 -12.96 -5.23
N ARG A 332 -15.99 -12.40 -4.14
CA ARG A 332 -16.06 -13.10 -2.84
C ARG A 332 -16.73 -14.47 -3.00
N GLY A 333 -16.04 -15.53 -2.59
CA GLY A 333 -16.53 -16.91 -2.62
C GLY A 333 -16.13 -17.76 -3.85
N GLN A 334 -15.49 -17.17 -4.87
CA GLN A 334 -14.87 -17.96 -5.94
C GLN A 334 -13.47 -18.42 -5.54
N ARG A 335 -13.14 -19.69 -5.83
CA ARG A 335 -11.80 -20.27 -5.67
C ARG A 335 -11.25 -20.61 -7.04
N THR A 336 -10.00 -20.25 -7.32
CA THR A 336 -9.24 -20.91 -8.38
C THR A 336 -8.92 -22.33 -7.92
N ARG A 337 -9.27 -23.34 -8.73
CA ARG A 337 -8.85 -24.72 -8.44
C ARG A 337 -7.32 -24.75 -8.43
N SER A 338 -6.73 -25.07 -7.29
CA SER A 338 -5.28 -25.26 -7.17
C SER A 338 -4.85 -26.36 -8.17
N PRO A 339 -3.74 -26.21 -8.92
CA PRO A 339 -3.22 -27.29 -9.74
C PRO A 339 -2.93 -28.48 -8.82
N ALA A 340 -3.56 -29.62 -9.09
CA ALA A 340 -3.38 -30.82 -8.29
C ALA A 340 -1.88 -31.12 -8.15
N GLN A 341 -1.38 -31.18 -6.91
CA GLN A 341 -0.06 -31.73 -6.63
C GLN A 341 0.01 -33.13 -7.28
N PRO A 342 1.09 -33.46 -8.02
CA PRO A 342 1.22 -34.80 -8.56
C PRO A 342 1.16 -35.80 -7.41
N ARG A 343 0.21 -36.73 -7.49
CA ARG A 343 0.05 -37.81 -6.51
C ARG A 343 1.41 -38.48 -6.34
N ARG A 344 1.98 -38.42 -5.13
CA ARG A 344 3.08 -39.30 -4.74
C ARG A 344 2.62 -40.73 -4.97
N SER A 345 3.14 -41.37 -6.02
CA SER A 345 3.00 -42.81 -6.21
C SER A 345 3.69 -43.49 -5.03
N LYS A 346 2.90 -44.06 -4.12
CA LYS A 346 3.42 -45.07 -3.19
C LYS A 346 3.78 -46.30 -4.04
N ARG A 347 5.07 -46.60 -4.12
CA ARG A 347 5.55 -47.97 -4.26
C ARG A 347 6.07 -48.40 -2.90
#